data_AF-A0A1I3R587-F1
#
_entry.id   AF-A0A1I3R587-F1
#
_cell.length_a   1.000
_cell.length_b   1.000
_cell.length_c   1.000
_cell.angle_alpha   90.00
_cell.angle_beta   90.00
_cell.angle_gamma   90.00
#
_symmetry.space_group_name_H-M   'P 1'
#
loop_
_entity.id
_entity.type
_entity.pdbx_description
1 polymer ?
#
loop_
_entity_poly.entity_id
_entity_poly.type
_entity_poly.pdbx_seq_one_letter_code
_entity_poly.pdbx_strand_id
1 'polypeptide(L)' 'MSETDLPPGAAPDKPITPAARRALEEAAARRAAEHAAALPTEEGGRDGPEPTRFGDWERKGVAVDF' A
#
# COMPACT_ATOMS: atom_id res chain seq x y z
N MET A 1 18.94 -8.27 19.64
CA MET A 1 19.07 -6.80 19.59
C MET A 1 17.82 -6.26 18.91
N SER A 2 16.94 -5.64 19.69
CA SER A 2 15.93 -4.64 19.31
C SER A 2 15.30 -4.76 17.91
N GLU A 3 14.22 -5.54 17.83
CA GLU A 3 13.27 -5.62 16.70
C GLU A 3 12.36 -4.37 16.58
N THR A 4 12.56 -3.37 17.44
CA THR A 4 11.61 -2.24 17.65
C THR A 4 12.04 -0.93 16.98
N ASP A 5 13.19 -0.85 16.32
CA ASP A 5 13.71 0.42 15.75
C ASP A 5 13.63 0.49 14.20
N LEU A 6 12.75 -0.29 13.58
CA LEU A 6 12.56 -0.23 12.13
C LEU A 6 11.44 0.76 11.77
N PRO A 7 11.67 1.70 10.84
CA PRO A 7 10.62 2.60 10.39
C PRO A 7 9.51 1.82 9.65
N PRO A 8 8.26 2.31 9.69
CA PRO A 8 7.14 1.62 9.07
C PRO A 8 7.35 1.40 7.56
N GLY A 9 7.25 0.14 7.14
CA GLY A 9 7.51 -0.30 5.75
C GLY A 9 8.93 -0.79 5.47
N ALA A 10 9.82 -0.86 6.47
CA ALA A 10 11.12 -1.51 6.33
C ALA A 10 10.99 -3.05 6.36
N ALA A 11 11.77 -3.73 5.53
CA ALA A 11 11.90 -5.19 5.58
C ALA A 11 12.79 -5.60 6.78
N PRO A 12 12.37 -6.60 7.59
CA PRO A 12 13.06 -6.96 8.84
C PRO A 12 14.47 -7.51 8.62
N ASP A 13 14.72 -8.19 7.50
CA ASP A 13 15.99 -8.86 7.22
C ASP A 13 17.01 -7.99 6.48
N LYS A 14 16.68 -6.73 6.17
CA LYS A 14 17.53 -5.87 5.33
C LYS A 14 18.14 -4.74 6.16
N PRO A 15 19.48 -4.58 6.16
CA PRO A 15 20.12 -3.46 6.84
C PRO A 15 19.65 -2.15 6.20
N ILE A 16 19.14 -1.24 7.03
CA ILE A 16 18.61 0.03 6.59
C ILE A 16 19.67 1.12 6.68
N THR A 17 19.90 1.83 5.58
CA THR A 17 20.80 3.00 5.59
C THR A 17 20.10 4.22 6.20
N PRO A 18 20.83 5.21 6.74
CA PRO A 18 20.22 6.42 7.29
C PRO A 18 19.33 7.18 6.28
N ALA A 19 19.71 7.16 4.99
CA ALA A 19 18.91 7.75 3.92
C ALA A 19 17.60 6.98 3.68
N ALA A 20 17.65 5.64 3.69
CA ALA A 20 16.46 4.81 3.54
C ALA A 20 15.48 4.97 4.72
N ARG A 21 15.99 5.13 5.94
CA ARG A 21 15.17 5.41 7.12
C ARG A 21 14.37 6.71 6.96
N ARG A 22 15.04 7.81 6.59
CA ARG A 22 14.37 9.10 6.35
C ARG A 22 13.32 9.02 5.26
N ALA A 23 13.61 8.31 4.16
CA ALA A 23 12.67 8.14 3.06
C ALA A 23 11.40 7.39 3.49
N LEU A 24 11.54 6.33 4.31
CA LEU A 24 10.41 5.57 4.84
C LEU A 24 9.58 6.39 5.83
N GLU A 25 10.23 7.15 6.71
CA GLU A 25 9.57 8.06 7.65
C GLU A 25 8.79 9.15 6.92
N GLU A 26 9.36 9.78 5.90
CA GLU A 26 8.67 10.80 5.09
C GLU A 26 7.49 10.19 4.31
N ALA A 27 7.67 9.00 3.73
CA ALA A 27 6.57 8.29 3.07
C ALA A 27 5.44 7.93 4.04
N ALA A 28 5.78 7.56 5.28
CA ALA A 28 4.79 7.31 6.32
C ALA A 28 4.07 8.60 6.75
N ALA A 29 4.79 9.71 6.90
CA ALA A 29 4.21 11.01 7.17
C ALA A 29 3.28 11.47 6.03
N ARG A 30 3.67 11.25 4.77
CA ARG A 30 2.82 11.51 3.60
C ARG A 30 1.54 10.68 3.63
N ARG A 31 1.62 9.36 3.89
CA ARG A 31 0.43 8.51 4.02
C ARG A 31 -0.47 8.89 5.20
N ALA A 32 0.09 9.35 6.30
CA ALA A 32 -0.69 9.83 7.44
C ALA A 32 -1.38 11.17 7.16
N ALA A 33 -0.73 12.04 6.38
CA ALA A 33 -1.27 13.34 5.95
C ALA A 33 -2.27 13.22 4.79
N GLU A 34 -2.03 12.28 3.87
CA GLU A 34 -3.01 11.73 2.92
C GLU A 34 -3.99 10.86 3.70
N HIS A 35 -4.72 11.50 4.61
CA HIS A 35 -5.95 10.95 5.16
C HIS A 35 -6.74 10.47 3.96
N ALA A 36 -6.85 9.14 3.81
CA ALA A 36 -7.61 8.52 2.73
C ALA A 36 -8.91 9.30 2.66
N ALA A 37 -9.12 10.03 1.56
CA ALA A 37 -10.42 10.61 1.30
C ALA A 37 -11.38 9.47 1.57
N ALA A 38 -12.29 9.66 2.55
CA ALA A 38 -13.23 8.64 2.96
C ALA A 38 -14.20 8.46 1.79
N LEU A 39 -13.70 7.83 0.73
CA LEU A 39 -14.45 7.37 -0.38
C LEU A 39 -15.37 6.31 0.21
N PRO A 40 -16.66 6.34 -0.13
CA PRO A 40 -17.57 5.30 0.28
C PRO A 40 -16.94 3.95 -0.07
N THR A 41 -17.01 2.99 0.85
CA THR A 41 -16.61 1.62 0.55
C THR A 41 -17.43 1.16 -0.64
N GLU A 42 -16.76 0.73 -1.71
CA GLU A 42 -17.42 0.17 -2.88
C GLU A 42 -18.07 -1.15 -2.46
N GLU A 43 -19.39 -1.17 -2.32
CA GLU A 43 -20.14 -2.39 -1.98
C GLU A 43 -20.45 -3.20 -3.24
N GLY A 44 -20.16 -4.50 -3.20
CA GLY A 44 -20.42 -5.41 -4.32
C GLY A 44 -19.36 -5.37 -5.43
N GLY A 45 -18.31 -4.55 -5.30
CA GLY A 45 -17.13 -4.55 -6.16
C GLY A 45 -16.02 -5.48 -5.66
N ARG A 46 -15.05 -5.80 -6.52
CA ARG A 46 -13.82 -6.51 -6.12
C ARG A 46 -12.98 -5.63 -5.20
N ASP A 47 -12.29 -6.25 -4.24
CA ASP A 47 -11.30 -5.55 -3.41
C ASP A 47 -10.26 -4.86 -4.30
N GLY A 48 -10.05 -3.57 -4.05
CA GLY A 48 -9.05 -2.77 -4.73
C GLY A 48 -9.62 -1.72 -5.70
N PRO A 49 -8.74 -1.10 -6.50
CA PRO A 49 -9.13 -0.07 -7.45
C PRO A 49 -10.10 -0.65 -8.49
N GLU A 50 -11.09 0.16 -8.87
CA GLU A 50 -12.14 -0.22 -9.80
C GLU A 50 -11.54 -0.76 -11.13
N PRO A 51 -11.85 -2.00 -11.56
CA PRO A 51 -11.20 -2.63 -12.71
C PRO A 51 -11.38 -1.88 -14.04
N THR A 52 -12.49 -1.16 -14.25
CA THR A 52 -12.69 -0.29 -15.40
C THR A 52 -11.65 0.86 -15.44
N ARG A 53 -11.16 1.35 -14.29
CA ARG A 53 -10.13 2.41 -14.24
C ARG A 53 -8.72 1.90 -14.51
N PHE A 54 -8.41 0.64 -14.17
CA PHE A 54 -7.03 0.14 -14.17
C PHE A 54 -6.76 -1.05 -15.10
N GLY A 55 -7.79 -1.59 -15.76
CA GLY A 55 -7.65 -2.69 -16.72
C GLY A 55 -7.48 -4.06 -16.09
N ASP A 56 -7.61 -4.19 -14.77
CA ASP A 56 -7.39 -5.42 -13.99
C ASP A 56 -8.60 -6.37 -13.98
N TRP A 57 -9.20 -6.59 -15.15
CA TRP A 57 -10.34 -7.50 -15.32
C TRP A 57 -9.96 -8.97 -15.11
N GLU A 58 -8.67 -9.30 -15.09
CA GLU A 58 -8.20 -10.67 -14.98
C GLU A 58 -8.07 -11.13 -13.52
N ARG A 59 -8.50 -12.36 -13.24
CA ARG A 59 -8.17 -13.07 -12.00
C ARG A 59 -7.67 -14.46 -12.37
N LYS A 60 -6.41 -14.76 -12.03
CA LYS A 60 -5.73 -16.03 -12.41
C LYS A 60 -5.75 -16.29 -13.93
N GLY A 61 -5.61 -15.24 -14.75
CA GLY A 61 -5.56 -15.32 -16.22
C GLY A 61 -6.92 -15.52 -16.90
N VAL A 62 -8.02 -15.32 -16.17
CA VAL A 62 -9.39 -15.34 -16.73
C VAL A 62 -9.99 -13.95 -16.58
N ALA A 63 -10.54 -13.39 -17.65
CA ALA A 63 -11.33 -12.18 -17.59
C ALA A 63 -12.61 -12.45 -16.80
N VAL A 64 -12.81 -11.73 -15.71
CA VAL A 64 -13.96 -11.87 -14.81
C VAL A 64 -14.68 -10.53 -14.74
N ASP A 65 -15.92 -10.53 -15.22
CA ASP A 65 -16.93 -9.51 -14.95
C ASP A 65 -17.75 -10.01 -13.76
N PHE A 66 -18.12 -9.12 -12.83
CA PHE A 66 -18.79 -9.34 -11.52
C PHE A 66 -18.07 -10.24 -10.47
#